data_AF-A0A3B8LAV8-F1
#
_entry.id   AF-A0A3B8LAV8-F1
#
_cell.length_a   1.000
_cell.length_b   1.000
_cell.length_c   1.000
_cell.angle_alpha   90.00
_cell.angle_beta   90.00
_cell.angle_gamma   90.00
#
_symmetry.space_group_name_H-M   'P 1'
#
loop_
_entity.id
_entity.type
_entity.pdbx_description
1 polymer ?
#
loop_
_entity_poly.entity_id
_entity_poly.type
_entity_poly.pdbx_seq_one_letter_code
_entity_poly.pdbx_strand_id
1 'polypeptide(L)'
;MPRMVPTVDCEHCRCVDEGRTRENVRCCDVTPQFPNFLVGELLQSQEHEVISSWITQRRGDPYSLLVPPVVAKAHLDARVDGLYGMACPLLHVETGRCSVYAFRPGLCVGYHCYYPDVMWVEMWSCLTSLLCAAEDAASRYLVQRAGFSFRRMSAIWEHFEDELAIWDGVGQRAEVYNELWQDWLGREEAFYKLCFARLHEEGEEAWEQIVALQEEHLFARRDHGVLGLEGAMSAGIMPIKPTTSLRMIYRKGRIRPEENVLSLPVQERLLMWYMEQLEQKGRWGRWTRFFREISWGGKLGE
;
A
#
# COMPACT_ATOMS: atom_id res chain seq x y z
N MET A 1 -33.23 12.91 0.94
CA MET A 1 -32.05 13.51 1.59
C MET A 1 -30.81 12.76 1.11
N PRO A 2 -29.76 13.43 0.61
CA PRO A 2 -28.52 12.75 0.28
C PRO A 2 -27.94 12.13 1.57
N ARG A 3 -27.75 10.81 1.58
CA ARG A 3 -27.07 10.12 2.69
C ARG A 3 -25.65 10.68 2.76
N MET A 4 -25.31 11.41 3.83
CA MET A 4 -23.93 11.72 4.13
C MET A 4 -23.18 10.41 4.37
N VAL A 5 -22.00 10.28 3.79
CA VAL A 5 -21.09 9.20 4.14
C VAL A 5 -20.46 9.63 5.48
N PRO A 6 -20.72 8.93 6.59
CA PRO A 6 -20.11 9.29 7.87
C PRO A 6 -18.58 9.23 7.77
N THR A 7 -17.88 9.98 8.62
CA THR A 7 -16.43 9.87 8.78
C THR A 7 -16.09 8.41 9.05
N VAL A 8 -15.36 7.77 8.14
CA VAL A 8 -14.92 6.38 8.27
C VAL A 8 -13.45 6.40 8.64
N ASP A 9 -13.16 6.48 9.93
CA ASP A 9 -11.86 6.15 10.47
C ASP A 9 -11.93 4.80 11.19
N CYS A 10 -10.81 4.32 11.72
CA CYS A 10 -10.80 3.09 12.51
C CYS A 10 -11.50 3.24 13.88
N GLU A 11 -11.77 4.46 14.33
CA GLU A 11 -12.47 4.78 15.59
C GLU A 11 -13.98 4.58 15.43
N HIS A 12 -14.52 4.91 14.26
CA HIS A 12 -15.94 4.83 13.90
C HIS A 12 -16.14 3.81 12.78
N CYS A 13 -15.64 2.60 13.00
CA CYS A 13 -15.72 1.54 12.01
C CYS A 13 -17.19 1.12 11.81
N ARG A 14 -17.79 1.57 10.70
CA ARG A 14 -19.17 1.22 10.33
C ARG A 14 -19.49 -0.28 10.38
N CYS A 15 -18.54 -1.15 10.04
CA CYS A 15 -18.74 -2.59 10.11
C CYS A 15 -18.90 -3.10 11.56
N VAL A 16 -18.22 -2.45 12.52
CA VAL A 16 -18.41 -2.71 13.95
C VAL A 16 -19.76 -2.14 14.39
N ASP A 17 -20.06 -0.88 14.04
CA ASP A 17 -21.31 -0.21 14.44
C ASP A 17 -22.57 -0.93 13.94
N GLU A 18 -22.52 -1.51 12.75
CA GLU A 18 -23.62 -2.28 12.15
C GLU A 18 -23.64 -3.76 12.60
N GLY A 19 -22.76 -4.17 13.53
CA GLY A 19 -22.67 -5.54 14.03
C GLY A 19 -22.24 -6.56 12.97
N ARG A 20 -21.59 -6.10 11.89
CA ARG A 20 -21.06 -6.95 10.81
C ARG A 20 -19.68 -7.52 11.15
N THR A 21 -19.02 -7.03 12.19
CA THR A 21 -17.75 -7.57 12.68
C THR A 21 -17.55 -7.34 14.17
N ARG A 22 -16.50 -7.94 14.72
CA ARG A 22 -16.12 -7.82 16.13
C ARG A 22 -15.38 -6.52 16.39
N GLU A 23 -15.51 -5.98 17.60
CA GLU A 23 -14.90 -4.70 18.02
C GLU A 23 -13.37 -4.66 17.89
N ASN A 24 -12.71 -5.82 17.95
CA ASN A 24 -11.26 -5.93 17.83
C ASN A 24 -10.77 -6.23 16.40
N VAL A 25 -11.66 -6.21 15.41
CA VAL A 25 -11.35 -6.50 14.01
C VAL A 25 -11.50 -5.22 13.18
N ARG A 26 -10.65 -5.04 12.17
CA ARG A 26 -10.64 -3.85 11.31
C ARG A 26 -10.71 -4.22 9.84
N CYS A 27 -11.03 -3.21 9.02
CA CYS A 27 -11.28 -3.38 7.59
C CYS A 27 -10.06 -3.85 6.79
N CYS A 28 -8.84 -3.59 7.31
CA CYS A 28 -7.64 -4.32 6.94
C CYS A 28 -7.77 -5.76 7.48
N ASP A 29 -8.55 -6.56 6.78
CA ASP A 29 -8.78 -7.99 7.05
C ASP A 29 -7.50 -8.84 7.06
N VAL A 30 -6.37 -8.25 6.67
CA VAL A 30 -5.01 -8.77 6.73
C VAL A 30 -4.08 -7.74 7.35
N THR A 31 -3.10 -8.22 8.13
CA THR A 31 -1.89 -7.44 8.41
C THR A 31 -1.31 -7.01 7.07
N PRO A 32 -1.14 -5.71 6.79
CA PRO A 32 -0.68 -5.31 5.46
C PRO A 32 0.84 -5.16 5.41
N GLN A 33 1.42 -5.27 4.22
CA GLN A 33 2.83 -4.95 3.98
C GLN A 33 3.08 -3.45 4.24
N PHE A 34 4.25 -3.09 4.77
CA PHE A 34 4.67 -1.70 4.92
C PHE A 34 5.93 -1.41 4.09
N PRO A 35 5.88 -0.49 3.13
CA PRO A 35 7.08 0.02 2.46
C PRO A 35 8.13 0.54 3.45
N ASN A 36 9.42 0.39 3.11
CA ASN A 36 10.55 0.72 3.99
C ASN A 36 10.48 2.13 4.60
N PHE A 37 10.12 3.16 3.83
CA PHE A 37 10.03 4.54 4.32
C PHE A 37 8.83 4.75 5.25
N LEU A 38 7.70 4.06 5.03
CA LEU A 38 6.56 4.11 5.95
C LEU A 38 6.88 3.40 7.27
N VAL A 39 7.68 2.32 7.23
CA VAL A 39 8.24 1.72 8.45
C VAL A 39 9.14 2.73 9.17
N GLY A 40 9.99 3.44 8.43
CA GLY A 40 10.86 4.49 8.97
C GLY A 40 10.09 5.61 9.66
N GLU A 41 9.01 6.09 9.05
CA GLU A 41 8.11 7.09 9.61
C GLU A 41 7.44 6.57 10.89
N LEU A 42 6.89 5.35 10.85
CA LEU A 42 6.27 4.69 11.99
C LEU A 42 7.23 4.56 13.18
N LEU A 43 8.50 4.20 12.92
CA LEU A 43 9.54 4.07 13.95
C LEU A 43 9.96 5.41 14.58
N GLN A 44 9.47 6.55 14.08
CA GLN A 44 9.61 7.86 14.73
C GLN A 44 8.40 8.22 15.60
N SER A 45 7.29 7.49 15.45
CA SER A 45 6.08 7.67 16.25
C SER A 45 6.19 6.99 17.61
N GLN A 46 5.29 7.35 18.53
CA GLN A 46 5.15 6.66 19.83
C GLN A 46 4.45 5.30 19.72
N GLU A 47 3.86 4.97 18.57
CA GLU A 47 2.99 3.81 18.38
C GLU A 47 3.70 2.67 17.61
N HIS A 48 5.02 2.55 17.77
CA HIS A 48 5.87 1.67 16.96
C HIS A 48 6.11 0.26 17.54
N GLU A 49 5.65 -0.06 18.75
CA GLU A 49 6.02 -1.30 19.47
C GLU A 49 5.76 -2.58 18.65
N VAL A 50 4.61 -2.65 17.98
CA VAL A 50 4.25 -3.78 17.13
C VAL A 50 5.18 -3.91 15.93
N ILE A 51 5.58 -2.77 15.34
CA ILE A 51 6.49 -2.72 14.20
C ILE A 51 7.90 -3.17 14.60
N SER A 52 8.44 -2.66 15.71
CA SER A 52 9.74 -3.12 16.25
C SER A 52 9.73 -4.61 16.60
N SER A 53 8.61 -5.12 17.12
CA SER A 53 8.44 -6.56 17.37
C SER A 53 8.53 -7.37 16.07
N TRP A 54 7.89 -6.92 14.98
CA TRP A 54 7.95 -7.62 13.69
C TRP A 54 9.33 -7.58 13.05
N ILE A 55 10.07 -6.48 13.21
CA ILE A 55 11.46 -6.38 12.78
C ILE A 55 12.31 -7.41 13.53
N THR A 56 12.19 -7.48 14.86
CA THR A 56 12.89 -8.47 15.70
C THR A 56 12.54 -9.91 15.32
N GLN A 57 11.31 -10.14 14.86
CA GLN A 57 10.84 -11.44 14.37
C GLN A 57 11.35 -11.77 12.95
N ARG A 58 12.21 -10.94 12.34
CA ARG A 58 12.73 -11.12 10.98
C ARG A 58 11.63 -11.15 9.92
N ARG A 59 10.61 -10.32 10.06
CA ARG A 59 9.53 -10.19 9.07
C ARG A 59 9.84 -9.22 7.94
N GLY A 60 10.90 -8.43 8.07
CA GLY A 60 11.24 -7.37 7.13
C GLY A 60 12.39 -7.75 6.19
N ASP A 61 12.36 -7.14 5.02
CA ASP A 61 13.47 -7.05 4.08
C ASP A 61 13.77 -5.56 3.76
N PRO A 62 14.79 -5.25 2.96
CA PRO A 62 15.09 -3.86 2.61
C PRO A 62 13.97 -3.12 1.86
N TYR A 63 13.04 -3.81 1.21
CA TYR A 63 11.92 -3.17 0.54
C TYR A 63 10.77 -2.85 1.51
N SER A 64 10.53 -3.73 2.49
CA SER A 64 9.29 -3.67 3.27
C SER A 64 9.27 -4.56 4.50
N LEU A 65 8.33 -4.28 5.40
CA LEU A 65 7.88 -5.21 6.42
C LEU A 65 6.77 -6.10 5.86
N LEU A 66 7.01 -7.41 5.82
CA LEU A 66 6.16 -8.40 5.15
C LEU A 66 5.18 -9.07 6.11
N VAL A 67 4.22 -9.76 5.52
CA VAL A 67 3.19 -10.55 6.21
C VAL A 67 3.59 -12.02 6.09
N PRO A 68 3.90 -12.72 7.19
CA PRO A 68 4.26 -14.12 7.09
C PRO A 68 3.10 -14.94 6.48
N PRO A 69 3.36 -15.88 5.56
CA PRO A 69 2.32 -16.69 4.95
C PRO A 69 1.46 -17.46 5.95
N VAL A 70 2.03 -17.90 7.08
CA VAL A 70 1.28 -18.54 8.17
C VAL A 70 0.26 -17.59 8.80
N VAL A 71 0.61 -16.31 8.92
CA VAL A 71 -0.28 -15.25 9.44
C VAL A 71 -1.35 -14.93 8.41
N ALA A 72 -0.97 -14.79 7.13
CA ALA A 72 -1.91 -14.55 6.04
C ALA A 72 -2.94 -15.69 5.92
N LYS A 73 -2.48 -16.95 6.01
CA LYS A 73 -3.34 -18.13 6.04
C LYS A 73 -4.26 -18.14 7.26
N ALA A 74 -3.74 -17.87 8.46
CA ALA A 74 -4.58 -17.78 9.65
C ALA A 74 -5.65 -16.69 9.53
N HIS A 75 -5.34 -15.55 8.90
CA HIS A 75 -6.33 -14.52 8.61
C HIS A 75 -7.42 -14.99 7.65
N LEU A 76 -7.06 -15.79 6.63
CA LEU A 76 -8.00 -16.38 5.68
C LEU A 76 -8.89 -17.43 6.34
N ASP A 77 -8.29 -18.35 7.10
CA ASP A 77 -8.98 -19.45 7.80
C ASP A 77 -9.93 -18.92 8.89
N ALA A 78 -9.61 -17.77 9.50
CA ALA A 78 -10.45 -17.12 10.50
C ALA A 78 -11.69 -16.41 9.93
N ARG A 79 -11.87 -16.36 8.59
CA ARG A 79 -13.04 -15.74 7.98
C ARG A 79 -14.23 -16.70 8.05
N VAL A 80 -15.21 -16.35 8.88
CA VAL A 80 -16.51 -17.02 8.93
C VAL A 80 -17.50 -16.23 8.07
N ASP A 81 -18.21 -16.91 7.16
CA ASP A 81 -19.25 -16.31 6.30
C ASP A 81 -18.80 -15.08 5.47
N GLY A 82 -17.51 -14.99 5.14
CA GLY A 82 -16.94 -13.87 4.39
C GLY A 82 -16.77 -12.57 5.20
N LEU A 83 -16.94 -12.63 6.52
CA LEU A 83 -16.73 -11.49 7.43
C LEU A 83 -15.27 -11.43 7.93
N TYR A 84 -14.89 -10.27 8.48
CA TYR A 84 -13.52 -9.99 8.90
C TYR A 84 -13.01 -10.97 9.99
N GLY A 85 -11.76 -11.41 9.84
CA GLY A 85 -11.13 -12.51 10.57
C GLY A 85 -10.59 -12.16 11.97
N MET A 86 -9.30 -12.45 12.21
CA MET A 86 -8.62 -12.33 13.51
C MET A 86 -8.59 -10.91 14.08
N ALA A 87 -8.32 -10.80 15.40
CA ALA A 87 -8.07 -9.52 16.05
C ALA A 87 -6.91 -8.77 15.37
N CYS A 88 -7.09 -7.47 15.15
CA CYS A 88 -6.07 -6.64 14.50
C CYS A 88 -4.92 -6.37 15.48
N PRO A 89 -3.67 -6.75 15.16
CA PRO A 89 -2.52 -6.49 16.04
C PRO A 89 -2.15 -5.01 16.10
N LEU A 90 -2.66 -4.20 15.18
CA LEU A 90 -2.40 -2.76 15.07
C LEU A 90 -3.50 -1.92 15.74
N LEU A 91 -4.43 -2.57 16.45
CA LEU A 91 -5.52 -1.89 17.13
C LEU A 91 -5.17 -1.67 18.60
N HIS A 92 -5.19 -0.40 19.04
CA HIS A 92 -5.20 -0.07 20.45
C HIS A 92 -6.57 -0.40 21.03
N VAL A 93 -6.68 -1.53 21.73
CA VAL A 93 -7.95 -2.04 22.27
C VAL A 93 -8.62 -1.01 23.20
N GLU A 94 -7.84 -0.27 23.98
CA GLU A 94 -8.35 0.72 24.93
C GLU A 94 -9.01 1.94 24.26
N THR A 95 -8.46 2.38 23.12
CA THR A 95 -8.91 3.61 22.43
C THR A 95 -9.72 3.31 21.18
N GLY A 96 -9.70 2.07 20.69
CA GLY A 96 -10.27 1.68 19.40
C GLY A 96 -9.49 2.21 18.18
N ARG A 97 -8.33 2.85 18.40
CA ARG A 97 -7.52 3.51 17.37
C ARG A 97 -6.55 2.55 16.69
N CYS A 98 -6.41 2.68 15.38
CA CYS A 98 -5.39 1.95 14.64
C CYS A 98 -4.06 2.70 14.72
N SER A 99 -3.02 2.05 15.24
CA SER A 99 -1.69 2.60 15.50
C SER A 99 -0.95 3.06 14.24
N VAL A 100 -1.43 2.64 13.07
CA VAL A 100 -0.78 2.90 11.78
C VAL A 100 -1.68 3.63 10.80
N TYR A 101 -2.85 4.11 11.23
CA TYR A 101 -3.84 4.72 10.34
C TYR A 101 -3.26 5.91 9.56
N ALA A 102 -2.50 6.77 10.24
CA ALA A 102 -1.85 7.94 9.63
C ALA A 102 -0.73 7.57 8.63
N PHE A 103 -0.18 6.35 8.73
CA PHE A 103 1.03 5.92 8.03
C PHE A 103 0.74 4.92 6.90
N ARG A 104 -0.50 4.88 6.40
CA ARG A 104 -0.95 3.93 5.37
C ARG A 104 -1.83 4.58 4.28
N PRO A 105 -1.27 5.48 3.48
CA PRO A 105 -2.04 6.15 2.43
C PRO A 105 -2.63 5.14 1.44
N GLY A 106 -1.84 4.19 0.90
CA GLY A 106 -2.35 3.24 -0.11
C GLY A 106 -3.54 2.39 0.35
N LEU A 107 -3.49 1.84 1.56
CA LEU A 107 -4.53 0.92 2.05
C LEU A 107 -5.75 1.65 2.61
N CYS A 108 -5.53 2.60 3.51
CA CYS A 108 -6.61 3.20 4.31
C CYS A 108 -7.36 4.29 3.53
N VAL A 109 -6.69 5.00 2.62
CA VAL A 109 -7.36 5.98 1.75
C VAL A 109 -8.14 5.28 0.64
N GLY A 110 -7.64 4.14 0.16
CA GLY A 110 -8.16 3.47 -1.02
C GLY A 110 -9.36 2.54 -0.80
N TYR A 111 -9.60 2.09 0.44
CA TYR A 111 -10.62 1.09 0.75
C TYR A 111 -11.75 1.64 1.61
N HIS A 112 -12.98 1.54 1.10
CA HIS A 112 -14.20 1.90 1.83
C HIS A 112 -15.19 0.75 1.91
N CYS A 113 -15.92 0.68 3.03
CA CYS A 113 -16.95 -0.34 3.26
C CYS A 113 -18.20 -0.13 2.38
N TYR A 114 -18.34 1.05 1.75
CA TYR A 114 -19.48 1.40 0.93
C TYR A 114 -19.05 2.29 -0.24
N TYR A 115 -19.52 1.95 -1.43
CA TYR A 115 -19.37 2.75 -2.64
C TYR A 115 -20.75 3.07 -3.22
N PRO A 116 -21.05 4.33 -3.59
CA PRO A 116 -22.35 4.69 -4.13
C PRO A 116 -22.74 3.97 -5.43
N ASP A 117 -21.76 3.63 -6.27
CA ASP A 117 -21.94 2.79 -7.46
C ASP A 117 -20.60 2.23 -7.97
N VAL A 118 -20.67 1.43 -9.04
CA VAL A 118 -19.51 0.74 -9.64
C VAL A 118 -18.39 1.69 -10.10
N MET A 119 -18.71 2.94 -10.50
CA MET A 119 -17.70 3.89 -10.94
C MET A 119 -16.86 4.40 -9.77
N TRP A 120 -17.46 4.50 -8.58
CA TRP A 120 -16.71 4.78 -7.36
C TRP A 120 -15.76 3.65 -7.00
N VAL A 121 -16.22 2.39 -7.07
CA VAL A 121 -15.35 1.21 -6.86
C VAL A 121 -14.17 1.26 -7.82
N GLU A 122 -14.43 1.49 -9.11
CA GLU A 122 -13.38 1.55 -10.13
C GLU A 122 -12.37 2.69 -9.86
N MET A 123 -12.84 3.88 -9.49
CA MET A 123 -11.99 5.04 -9.19
C MET A 123 -11.11 4.81 -7.97
N TRP A 124 -11.69 4.32 -6.87
CA TRP A 124 -10.94 4.06 -5.64
C TRP A 124 -9.94 2.92 -5.80
N SER A 125 -10.30 1.86 -6.52
CA SER A 125 -9.34 0.81 -6.90
C SER A 125 -8.20 1.35 -7.77
N CYS A 126 -8.48 2.28 -8.69
CA CYS A 126 -7.47 2.96 -9.51
C CYS A 126 -6.52 3.80 -8.63
N LEU A 127 -7.06 4.61 -7.71
CA LEU A 127 -6.27 5.39 -6.76
C LEU A 127 -5.41 4.48 -5.86
N THR A 128 -6.00 3.42 -5.32
CA THR A 128 -5.29 2.42 -4.50
C THR A 128 -4.12 1.81 -5.28
N SER A 129 -4.36 1.42 -6.54
CA SER A 129 -3.33 0.80 -7.38
C SER A 129 -2.19 1.78 -7.69
N LEU A 130 -2.52 3.05 -7.94
CA LEU A 130 -1.55 4.12 -8.14
C LEU A 130 -0.69 4.32 -6.88
N LEU A 131 -1.31 4.44 -5.71
CA LEU A 131 -0.61 4.62 -4.44
C LEU A 131 0.30 3.43 -4.11
N CYS A 132 -0.20 2.19 -4.25
CA CYS A 132 0.62 1.00 -4.01
C CYS A 132 1.79 0.88 -5.01
N ALA A 133 1.60 1.26 -6.27
CA ALA A 133 2.68 1.29 -7.25
C ALA A 133 3.72 2.38 -6.94
N ALA A 134 3.27 3.55 -6.45
CA ALA A 134 4.16 4.63 -6.04
C ALA A 134 4.97 4.24 -4.81
N GLU A 135 4.33 3.61 -3.83
CA GLU A 135 4.95 3.06 -2.63
C GLU A 135 6.02 1.99 -2.95
N ASP A 136 5.74 1.04 -3.86
CA ASP A 136 6.72 0.04 -4.32
C ASP A 136 7.90 0.69 -5.06
N ALA A 137 7.62 1.62 -5.98
CA ALA A 137 8.65 2.34 -6.73
C ALA A 137 9.56 3.16 -5.80
N ALA A 138 8.98 3.89 -4.84
CA ALA A 138 9.72 4.66 -3.85
C ALA A 138 10.58 3.75 -2.96
N SER A 139 10.04 2.60 -2.55
CA SER A 139 10.79 1.62 -1.76
C SER A 139 12.02 1.10 -2.52
N ARG A 140 11.84 0.69 -3.78
CA ARG A 140 12.95 0.25 -4.64
C ARG A 140 13.99 1.34 -4.83
N TYR A 141 13.55 2.56 -5.13
CA TYR A 141 14.43 3.72 -5.25
C TYR A 141 15.33 3.86 -4.01
N LEU A 142 14.74 3.83 -2.81
CA LEU A 142 15.48 3.96 -1.55
C LEU A 142 16.45 2.80 -1.30
N VAL A 143 16.08 1.57 -1.66
CA VAL A 143 16.97 0.39 -1.61
C VAL A 143 18.19 0.59 -2.53
N GLN A 144 17.98 1.06 -3.76
CA GLN A 144 19.07 1.36 -4.69
C GLN A 144 19.99 2.48 -4.15
N ARG A 145 19.39 3.54 -3.59
CA ARG A 145 20.13 4.68 -3.00
C ARG A 145 20.93 4.29 -1.76
N ALA A 146 20.51 3.23 -1.06
CA ALA A 146 21.24 2.65 0.05
C ALA A 146 22.36 1.67 -0.37
N GLY A 147 22.57 1.47 -1.67
CA GLY A 147 23.68 0.68 -2.22
C GLY A 147 23.37 -0.81 -2.40
N PHE A 148 22.12 -1.24 -2.23
CA PHE A 148 21.75 -2.63 -2.50
C PHE A 148 21.78 -2.93 -3.99
N SER A 149 22.21 -4.16 -4.32
CA SER A 149 22.15 -4.68 -5.69
C SER A 149 20.84 -5.42 -5.94
N PHE A 150 19.96 -4.87 -6.78
CA PHE A 150 18.72 -5.53 -7.17
C PHE A 150 18.96 -6.91 -7.78
N ARG A 151 19.98 -7.06 -8.62
CA ARG A 151 20.33 -8.36 -9.22
C ARG A 151 20.65 -9.40 -8.14
N ARG A 152 21.42 -9.01 -7.12
CA ARG A 152 21.72 -9.91 -6.00
C ARG A 152 20.47 -10.25 -5.24
N MET A 153 19.65 -9.27 -4.89
CA MET A 153 18.40 -9.50 -4.16
C MET A 153 17.46 -10.41 -4.94
N SER A 154 17.25 -10.18 -6.25
CA SER A 154 16.43 -11.05 -7.11
C SER A 154 16.96 -12.49 -7.14
N ALA A 155 18.28 -12.68 -7.23
CA ALA A 155 18.87 -14.02 -7.24
C ALA A 155 18.59 -14.81 -5.94
N ILE A 156 18.42 -14.12 -4.80
CA ILE A 156 18.01 -14.77 -3.54
C ILE A 156 16.60 -15.32 -3.68
N TRP A 157 15.67 -14.50 -4.19
CA TRP A 157 14.27 -14.90 -4.37
C TRP A 157 14.13 -16.01 -5.43
N GLU A 158 14.88 -15.94 -6.53
CA GLU A 158 14.90 -16.96 -7.59
C GLU A 158 15.46 -18.31 -7.14
N HIS A 159 16.22 -18.35 -6.05
CA HIS A 159 16.74 -19.60 -5.50
C HIS A 159 15.65 -20.49 -4.89
N PHE A 160 14.50 -19.91 -4.53
CA PHE A 160 13.40 -20.64 -3.90
C PHE A 160 12.26 -20.85 -4.90
N GLU A 161 11.81 -22.10 -5.03
CA GLU A 161 10.67 -22.45 -5.91
C GLU A 161 9.33 -21.94 -5.35
N ASP A 162 9.24 -21.79 -4.03
CA ASP A 162 8.04 -21.35 -3.30
C ASP A 162 8.44 -20.30 -2.25
N GLU A 163 7.69 -19.20 -2.19
CA GLU A 163 7.83 -18.17 -1.16
C GLU A 163 7.78 -18.77 0.25
N LEU A 164 6.97 -19.82 0.48
CA LEU A 164 6.88 -20.52 1.77
C LEU A 164 8.23 -21.07 2.23
N ALA A 165 9.14 -21.42 1.32
CA ALA A 165 10.44 -21.99 1.65
C ALA A 165 11.41 -20.98 2.30
N ILE A 166 11.09 -19.68 2.22
CA ILE A 166 11.87 -18.58 2.81
C ILE A 166 11.49 -18.35 4.28
N TRP A 167 10.32 -18.84 4.71
CA TRP A 167 9.79 -18.59 6.05
C TRP A 167 10.07 -19.76 7.00
N ASP A 168 10.44 -19.43 8.24
CA ASP A 168 10.49 -20.34 9.39
C ASP A 168 9.51 -19.81 10.46
N GLY A 169 8.29 -20.33 10.40
CA GLY A 169 7.17 -19.86 11.21
C GLY A 169 6.78 -18.41 10.87
N VAL A 170 7.03 -17.48 11.80
CA VAL A 170 6.65 -16.06 11.66
C VAL A 170 7.77 -15.16 11.16
N GLY A 171 8.97 -15.70 10.93
CA GLY A 171 10.13 -14.95 10.47
C GLY A 171 10.76 -15.57 9.24
N GLN A 172 11.57 -14.80 8.52
CA GLN A 172 12.39 -15.35 7.45
C GLN A 172 13.50 -16.25 8.02
N ARG A 173 13.89 -17.27 7.25
CA ARG A 173 15.03 -18.14 7.55
C ARG A 173 16.30 -17.31 7.69
N ALA A 174 17.17 -17.71 8.63
CA ALA A 174 18.36 -16.95 8.98
C ALA A 174 19.28 -16.71 7.78
N GLU A 175 19.43 -17.72 6.92
CA GLU A 175 20.31 -17.64 5.74
C GLU A 175 19.83 -16.57 4.76
N VAL A 176 18.52 -16.57 4.45
CA VAL A 176 17.89 -15.59 3.56
C VAL A 176 17.92 -14.20 4.17
N TYR A 177 17.57 -14.08 5.44
CA TYR A 177 17.54 -12.81 6.16
C TYR A 177 18.93 -12.14 6.18
N ASN A 178 19.98 -12.90 6.49
CA ASN A 178 21.36 -12.38 6.52
C ASN A 178 21.83 -11.92 5.14
N GLU A 179 21.51 -12.69 4.10
CA GLU A 179 21.86 -12.38 2.70
C GLU A 179 21.10 -11.15 2.17
N LEU A 180 19.84 -10.96 2.57
CA LEU A 180 19.03 -9.79 2.23
C LEU A 180 19.55 -8.52 2.88
N TRP A 181 19.88 -8.56 4.17
CA TRP A 181 20.23 -7.36 4.94
C TRP A 181 21.69 -6.93 4.82
N GLN A 182 22.62 -7.84 4.48
CA GLN A 182 24.02 -7.50 4.19
C GLN A 182 24.64 -6.63 5.31
N ASP A 183 25.24 -5.49 4.96
CA ASP A 183 25.87 -4.55 5.90
C ASP A 183 24.88 -3.89 6.88
N TRP A 184 23.57 -4.02 6.62
CA TRP A 184 22.49 -3.53 7.48
C TRP A 184 21.96 -4.59 8.45
N LEU A 185 22.51 -5.81 8.47
CA LEU A 185 22.11 -6.85 9.42
C LEU A 185 22.31 -6.37 10.86
N GLY A 186 21.26 -6.46 11.68
CA GLY A 186 21.23 -5.93 13.05
C GLY A 186 21.10 -4.40 13.14
N ARG A 187 20.91 -3.71 12.01
CA ARG A 187 20.70 -2.26 11.90
C ARG A 187 19.42 -1.93 11.11
N GLU A 188 18.46 -2.84 11.10
CA GLU A 188 17.26 -2.78 10.25
C GLU A 188 16.38 -1.57 10.58
N GLU A 189 16.16 -1.27 11.87
CA GLU A 189 15.43 -0.06 12.26
C GLU A 189 16.13 1.22 11.79
N ALA A 190 17.47 1.26 11.85
CA ALA A 190 18.25 2.41 11.39
C ALA A 190 18.16 2.56 9.86
N PHE A 191 18.14 1.44 9.13
CA PHE A 191 17.90 1.44 7.69
C PHE A 191 16.53 2.02 7.35
N TYR A 192 15.46 1.54 7.99
CA TYR A 192 14.12 2.05 7.71
C TYR A 192 13.99 3.55 8.01
N LYS A 193 14.55 4.02 9.14
CA LYS A 193 14.60 5.45 9.48
C LYS A 193 15.37 6.26 8.45
N LEU A 194 16.47 5.73 7.91
CA LEU A 194 17.23 6.35 6.82
C LEU A 194 16.38 6.48 5.55
N CYS A 195 15.62 5.44 5.17
CA CYS A 195 14.73 5.48 4.01
C CYS A 195 13.70 6.62 4.13
N PHE A 196 13.07 6.77 5.29
CA PHE A 196 12.13 7.85 5.54
C PHE A 196 12.80 9.23 5.46
N ALA A 197 13.91 9.43 6.18
CA ALA A 197 14.63 10.70 6.18
C ALA A 197 15.04 11.11 4.76
N ARG A 198 15.56 10.17 3.97
CA ARG A 198 15.99 10.43 2.60
C ARG A 198 14.84 10.81 1.67
N LEU A 199 13.73 10.08 1.71
CA LEU A 199 12.56 10.42 0.88
C LEU A 199 12.00 11.80 1.24
N HIS A 200 12.03 12.15 2.53
CA HIS A 200 11.59 13.46 3.00
C HIS A 200 12.54 14.59 2.58
N GLU A 201 13.87 14.38 2.67
CA GLU A 201 14.89 15.35 2.30
C GLU A 201 14.98 15.61 0.79
N GLU A 202 14.89 14.56 -0.03
CA GLU A 202 15.03 14.66 -1.49
C GLU A 202 13.74 15.18 -2.18
N GLY A 203 12.57 15.04 -1.54
CA GLY A 203 11.32 15.69 -1.95
C GLY A 203 10.92 15.45 -3.42
N GLU A 204 10.61 16.53 -4.15
CA GLU A 204 10.17 16.46 -5.55
C GLU A 204 11.25 15.91 -6.49
N GLU A 205 12.54 16.13 -6.21
CA GLU A 205 13.65 15.63 -7.03
C GLU A 205 13.74 14.10 -7.01
N ALA A 206 13.36 13.46 -5.88
CA ALA A 206 13.27 12.01 -5.79
C ALA A 206 12.13 11.47 -6.68
N TRP A 207 11.02 12.21 -6.82
CA TRP A 207 9.84 11.72 -7.54
C TRP A 207 10.12 11.44 -9.01
N GLU A 208 10.84 12.33 -9.71
CA GLU A 208 11.23 12.11 -11.11
C GLU A 208 12.06 10.83 -11.28
N GLN A 209 12.99 10.58 -10.35
CA GLN A 209 13.83 9.39 -10.35
C GLN A 209 13.05 8.12 -10.01
N ILE A 210 12.08 8.21 -9.09
CA ILE A 210 11.17 7.12 -8.74
C ILE A 210 10.33 6.70 -9.94
N VAL A 211 9.75 7.68 -10.66
CA VAL A 211 8.98 7.42 -11.88
C VAL A 211 9.86 6.78 -12.95
N ALA A 212 11.04 7.33 -13.21
CA ALA A 212 11.97 6.79 -14.21
C ALA A 212 12.39 5.35 -13.87
N LEU A 213 12.71 5.07 -12.60
CA LEU A 213 13.08 3.73 -12.14
C LEU A 213 11.94 2.72 -12.32
N GLN A 214 10.71 3.14 -12.01
CA GLN A 214 9.53 2.28 -12.19
C GLN A 214 9.32 1.93 -13.67
N GLU A 215 9.47 2.91 -14.57
CA GLU A 215 9.34 2.69 -16.00
C GLU A 215 10.43 1.75 -16.54
N GLU A 216 11.68 1.90 -16.09
CA GLU A 216 12.77 0.97 -16.41
C GLU A 216 12.44 -0.46 -15.95
N HIS A 217 11.95 -0.61 -14.72
CA HIS A 217 11.56 -1.91 -14.18
C HIS A 217 10.41 -2.56 -14.96
N LEU A 218 9.39 -1.77 -15.32
CA LEU A 218 8.27 -2.24 -16.14
C LEU A 218 8.72 -2.60 -17.57
N PHE A 219 9.66 -1.85 -18.15
CA PHE A 219 10.23 -2.13 -19.46
C PHE A 219 10.99 -3.46 -19.45
N ALA A 220 11.87 -3.68 -18.47
CA ALA A 220 12.59 -4.94 -18.31
C ALA A 220 11.64 -6.15 -18.22
N ARG A 221 10.49 -6.01 -17.56
CA ARG A 221 9.47 -7.06 -17.48
C ARG A 221 8.76 -7.33 -18.81
N ARG A 222 8.61 -6.33 -19.68
CA ARG A 222 7.99 -6.48 -21.01
C ARG A 222 8.84 -7.31 -21.95
N ASP A 223 10.16 -7.10 -21.95
CA ASP A 223 11.10 -7.83 -22.80
C ASP A 223 11.13 -9.33 -22.48
N HIS A 224 10.69 -9.73 -21.29
CA HIS A 224 10.48 -11.12 -20.89
C HIS A 224 9.09 -11.68 -21.28
N GLY A 225 8.36 -11.02 -22.20
CA GLY A 225 7.13 -11.54 -22.80
C GLY A 225 5.87 -11.34 -21.97
N VAL A 226 5.91 -10.49 -20.93
CA VAL A 226 4.80 -10.38 -19.97
C VAL A 226 3.69 -9.42 -20.45
N LEU A 227 3.92 -8.47 -21.37
CA LEU A 227 2.95 -7.36 -21.55
C LEU A 227 2.90 -6.66 -22.92
N GLY A 228 1.67 -6.58 -23.48
CA GLY A 228 1.28 -5.73 -24.60
C GLY A 228 0.45 -4.52 -24.16
N LEU A 229 1.12 -3.40 -23.86
CA LEU A 229 0.50 -2.08 -23.83
C LEU A 229 1.39 -1.13 -24.63
N GLU A 230 1.25 -1.23 -25.94
CA GLU A 230 1.76 -0.27 -26.91
C GLU A 230 1.00 1.06 -26.74
N GLY A 231 1.71 2.16 -26.52
CA GLY A 231 1.19 3.48 -26.95
C GLY A 231 0.99 4.60 -25.92
N ALA A 232 1.47 4.49 -24.67
CA ALA A 232 1.21 5.54 -23.67
C ALA A 232 2.43 6.36 -23.21
N MET A 233 3.54 6.37 -23.96
CA MET A 233 4.68 7.28 -23.69
C MET A 233 4.50 8.67 -24.33
N SER A 234 3.27 9.11 -24.63
CA SER A 234 3.07 10.46 -25.14
C SER A 234 3.08 11.47 -24.00
N ALA A 235 3.84 12.55 -24.17
CA ALA A 235 4.13 13.62 -23.21
C ALA A 235 2.92 14.51 -22.82
N GLY A 236 1.70 13.98 -22.89
CA GLY A 236 0.48 14.72 -22.56
C GLY A 236 -0.11 14.28 -21.22
N ILE A 237 -0.48 15.25 -20.39
CA ILE A 237 -1.20 15.08 -19.10
C ILE A 237 -2.70 14.79 -19.34
N MET A 238 -3.09 14.40 -20.56
CA MET A 238 -4.50 14.24 -20.91
C MET A 238 -5.08 12.97 -20.29
N PRO A 239 -6.26 13.03 -19.64
CA PRO A 239 -6.94 11.86 -19.12
C PRO A 239 -7.10 10.75 -20.17
N ILE A 240 -6.92 9.50 -19.77
CA ILE A 240 -7.12 8.34 -20.64
C ILE A 240 -8.33 7.55 -20.14
N LYS A 241 -9.24 7.21 -21.07
CA LYS A 241 -10.34 6.31 -20.76
C LYS A 241 -9.81 4.88 -20.53
N PRO A 242 -10.11 4.24 -19.39
CA PRO A 242 -9.72 2.85 -19.14
C PRO A 242 -10.41 1.90 -20.10
N THR A 243 -9.68 0.86 -20.54
CA THR A 243 -10.23 -0.22 -21.36
C THR A 243 -11.26 -1.05 -20.58
N THR A 244 -12.15 -1.77 -21.27
CA THR A 244 -13.14 -2.64 -20.61
C THR A 244 -12.48 -3.66 -19.69
N SER A 245 -11.38 -4.28 -20.12
CA SER A 245 -10.63 -5.25 -19.31
C SER A 245 -10.07 -4.64 -18.04
N LEU A 246 -9.47 -3.45 -18.14
CA LEU A 246 -8.92 -2.75 -16.98
C LEU A 246 -10.01 -2.34 -15.98
N ARG A 247 -11.17 -1.88 -16.48
CA ARG A 247 -12.33 -1.61 -15.62
C ARG A 247 -12.81 -2.86 -14.89
N MET A 248 -12.83 -4.02 -15.54
CA MET A 248 -13.16 -5.28 -14.88
C MET A 248 -12.17 -5.64 -13.77
N ILE A 249 -10.88 -5.36 -13.95
CA ILE A 249 -9.87 -5.54 -12.91
C ILE A 249 -10.18 -4.61 -11.73
N TYR A 250 -10.38 -3.31 -11.96
CA TYR A 250 -10.69 -2.35 -10.89
C TYR A 250 -11.99 -2.63 -10.14
N ARG A 251 -12.99 -3.25 -10.78
CA ARG A 251 -14.22 -3.72 -10.10
C ARG A 251 -13.96 -4.85 -9.11
N LYS A 252 -12.95 -5.69 -9.37
CA LYS A 252 -12.57 -6.81 -8.50
C LYS A 252 -11.67 -6.34 -7.34
N GLY A 253 -11.02 -5.19 -7.48
CA GLY A 253 -10.20 -4.58 -6.44
C GLY A 253 -9.01 -3.83 -7.02
N ARG A 254 -7.97 -3.64 -6.21
CA ARG A 254 -6.70 -3.05 -6.63
C ARG A 254 -5.86 -4.02 -7.47
N ILE A 255 -5.00 -3.47 -8.30
CA ILE A 255 -3.91 -4.21 -8.95
C ILE A 255 -2.78 -4.29 -7.93
N ARG A 256 -2.25 -5.50 -7.69
CA ARG A 256 -1.10 -5.66 -6.81
C ARG A 256 0.16 -5.12 -7.50
N PRO A 257 1.12 -4.49 -6.80
CA PRO A 257 2.33 -3.95 -7.43
C PRO A 257 3.06 -4.94 -8.34
N GLU A 258 3.18 -6.20 -7.92
CA GLU A 258 3.80 -7.28 -8.68
C GLU A 258 3.02 -7.68 -9.94
N GLU A 259 1.71 -7.43 -9.98
CA GLU A 259 0.85 -7.64 -11.16
C GLU A 259 0.65 -6.35 -11.95
N ASN A 260 1.15 -5.21 -11.47
CA ASN A 260 0.92 -3.93 -12.09
C ASN A 260 1.86 -3.73 -13.27
N VAL A 261 1.25 -3.28 -14.35
CA VAL A 261 1.84 -3.20 -15.69
C VAL A 261 1.77 -1.79 -16.26
N LEU A 262 1.14 -0.90 -15.50
CA LEU A 262 0.87 0.48 -15.82
C LEU A 262 1.92 1.33 -15.13
N SER A 263 2.57 2.21 -15.89
CA SER A 263 3.47 3.19 -15.26
C SER A 263 2.68 4.18 -14.40
N LEU A 264 3.34 4.84 -13.46
CA LEU A 264 2.71 5.87 -12.61
C LEU A 264 2.02 6.96 -13.44
N PRO A 265 2.63 7.53 -14.50
CA PRO A 265 1.95 8.52 -15.35
C PRO A 265 0.69 7.98 -16.03
N VAL A 266 0.69 6.71 -16.45
CA VAL A 266 -0.50 6.09 -17.04
C VAL A 266 -1.62 5.95 -16.00
N GLN A 267 -1.29 5.50 -14.79
CA GLN A 267 -2.26 5.35 -13.70
C GLN A 267 -2.84 6.70 -13.25
N GLU A 268 -2.02 7.74 -13.20
CA GLU A 268 -2.46 9.11 -12.93
C GLU A 268 -3.50 9.58 -13.97
N ARG A 269 -3.20 9.41 -15.26
CA ARG A 269 -4.11 9.81 -16.34
C ARG A 269 -5.42 9.00 -16.35
N LEU A 270 -5.39 7.74 -15.92
CA LEU A 270 -6.59 6.93 -15.71
C LEU A 270 -7.42 7.45 -14.53
N LEU A 271 -6.75 7.80 -13.42
CA LEU A 271 -7.40 8.39 -12.25
C LEU A 271 -8.06 9.72 -12.59
N MET A 272 -7.36 10.60 -13.32
CA MET A 272 -7.91 11.86 -13.82
C MET A 272 -9.20 11.64 -14.61
N TRP A 273 -9.24 10.63 -15.49
CA TRP A 273 -10.45 10.31 -16.24
C TRP A 273 -11.61 9.96 -15.31
N TYR A 274 -11.39 9.11 -14.29
CA TYR A 274 -12.43 8.80 -13.32
C TYR A 274 -12.91 10.03 -12.54
N MET A 275 -11.99 10.91 -12.13
CA MET A 275 -12.31 12.15 -11.44
C MET A 275 -13.20 13.05 -12.31
N GLU A 276 -12.84 13.26 -13.58
CA GLU A 276 -13.65 14.02 -14.53
C GLU A 276 -15.05 13.42 -14.73
N GLN A 277 -15.16 12.09 -14.85
CA GLN A 277 -16.46 11.42 -15.01
C GLN A 277 -17.35 11.57 -13.77
N LEU A 278 -16.76 11.63 -12.57
CA LEU A 278 -17.49 11.88 -11.34
C LEU A 278 -17.86 13.37 -11.20
N GLU A 279 -16.98 14.28 -11.64
CA GLU A 279 -17.24 15.72 -11.65
C GLU A 279 -18.34 16.12 -12.60
N GLN A 280 -18.31 15.67 -13.86
CA GLN A 280 -19.36 15.92 -14.86
C GLN A 280 -20.75 15.48 -14.37
N LYS A 281 -20.82 14.51 -13.46
CA LYS A 281 -22.08 14.05 -12.84
C LYS A 281 -22.54 14.91 -11.65
N GLY A 282 -21.87 16.03 -11.36
CA GLY A 282 -22.13 16.88 -10.20
C GLY A 282 -21.85 16.17 -8.87
N ARG A 283 -20.94 15.19 -8.86
CA ARG A 283 -20.61 14.38 -7.66
C ARG A 283 -19.35 14.87 -6.96
N TRP A 284 -18.48 15.59 -7.65
CA TRP A 284 -17.22 16.11 -7.09
C TRP A 284 -17.41 17.20 -6.03
N GLY A 285 -18.39 18.10 -6.21
CA GLY A 285 -18.73 19.12 -5.20
C GLY A 285 -19.22 18.56 -3.86
N ARG A 286 -19.62 17.28 -3.80
CA ARG A 286 -19.91 16.57 -2.54
C ARG A 286 -18.65 15.99 -1.89
N TRP A 287 -17.60 15.77 -2.68
CA TRP A 287 -16.37 15.10 -2.28
C TRP A 287 -15.29 16.07 -1.80
N THR A 288 -15.15 17.25 -2.42
CA THR A 288 -14.29 18.31 -1.90
C THR A 288 -14.73 18.82 -0.53
N ARG A 289 -16.04 18.81 -0.26
CA ARG A 289 -16.60 19.06 1.06
C ARG A 289 -16.22 17.96 2.06
N PHE A 290 -16.37 16.69 1.66
CA PHE A 290 -16.01 15.51 2.45
C PHE A 290 -14.52 15.49 2.85
N PHE A 291 -13.60 15.76 1.90
CA PHE A 291 -12.17 15.79 2.22
C PHE A 291 -11.78 16.98 3.09
N ARG A 292 -12.35 18.18 2.87
CA ARG A 292 -12.10 19.33 3.76
C ARG A 292 -12.55 19.09 5.20
N GLU A 293 -13.60 18.30 5.40
CA GLU A 293 -14.11 17.93 6.72
C GLU A 293 -13.27 16.82 7.39
N ILE A 294 -12.59 15.96 6.61
CA ILE A 294 -11.73 14.88 7.12
C ILE A 294 -10.28 15.32 7.34
N SER A 295 -9.70 16.14 6.45
CA SER A 295 -8.30 16.55 6.53
C SER A 295 -8.04 17.67 7.55
N TRP A 296 -9.07 18.21 8.19
CA TRP A 296 -8.97 19.31 9.17
C TRP A 296 -9.67 19.06 10.50
N GLY A 297 -9.93 17.78 10.82
CA GLY A 297 -10.42 17.35 12.12
C GLY A 297 -9.33 17.38 13.21
N GLY A 298 -8.88 18.57 13.60
CA GLY A 298 -8.31 18.83 14.93
C GLY A 298 -6.80 18.61 15.12
N LYS A 299 -6.02 19.68 14.86
CA LYS A 299 -4.97 20.25 15.74
C LYS A 299 -4.13 21.28 14.96
N LEU A 300 -4.68 22.47 14.78
CA LEU A 300 -3.90 23.69 14.86
C LEU A 300 -4.61 24.56 15.91
N GLY A 301 -4.29 24.27 17.17
CA GLY A 301 -4.51 25.23 18.24
C GLY A 301 -3.38 26.23 18.19
N GLU A 302 -3.68 27.41 17.67
CA GLU A 302 -3.33 28.70 18.28
C GLU A 302 -4.62 29.52 18.38
#